data_AF-A0A1X7BXN1-F1
#
_entry.id   AF-A0A1X7BXN1-F1
#
_cell.length_a   1.000
_cell.length_b   1.000
_cell.length_c   1.000
_cell.angle_alpha   90.00
_cell.angle_beta   90.00
_cell.angle_gamma   90.00
#
_symmetry.space_group_name_H-M   'P 1'
#
loop_
_entity.id
_entity.type
_entity.pdbx_description
1 polymer ?
#
loop_
_entity_poly.entity_id
_entity_poly.type
_entity_poly.pdbx_seq_one_letter_code
_entity_poly.pdbx_strand_id
1 'polypeptide(L)'
;MKFDKRQPDKTLATINECIYCSAKETSLAKEHIIPRSLGGNLVLKNASCLDCSKITSKWETSVSEIAYKILRASAGFPTRRPKNTPKEVQFEVSGCGKLTAINVALKDAPITVLRPNYALPPFLKELPLKSSDMHTVDAFQLPDPDEFTNRRARIFSWMRNHDPKSESRTLKATTESFKVGTFERMIVKIGIGLIWAADSEFAKAQSIGKDLFLTKDEMYDRGTDKKRFVPKNVFSVASTDALENERYAASVFSKQEGAELAHYAAIRIFPHIVFPTYLYRCGATGGTRLSAKYYSSEN
;
A
#
# COMPACT_ATOMS: atom_id res chain seq x y z
N MET A 1 6.37 -7.24 -17.56
CA MET A 1 7.00 -6.17 -16.74
C MET A 1 8.07 -6.78 -15.84
N LYS A 2 9.36 -6.53 -16.10
CA LYS A 2 10.46 -6.87 -15.18
C LYS A 2 11.00 -5.55 -14.65
N PHE A 3 11.00 -5.36 -13.34
CA PHE A 3 11.66 -4.19 -12.77
C PHE A 3 13.17 -4.44 -12.72
N ASP A 4 13.97 -3.41 -13.02
CA ASP A 4 15.44 -3.51 -12.94
C ASP A 4 15.91 -3.88 -11.51
N LYS A 5 17.18 -4.27 -11.38
CA LYS A 5 17.83 -4.75 -10.16
C LYS A 5 17.54 -3.89 -8.92
N ARG A 6 17.87 -4.46 -7.74
CA ARG A 6 17.74 -3.76 -6.45
C ARG A 6 18.39 -2.37 -6.54
N GLN A 7 17.58 -1.33 -6.41
CA GLN A 7 18.11 0.04 -6.28
C GLN A 7 18.76 0.21 -4.90
N PRO A 8 19.88 0.94 -4.81
CA PRO A 8 20.49 1.26 -3.52
C PRO A 8 19.53 2.13 -2.70
N ASP A 9 19.62 1.99 -1.38
CA ASP A 9 18.83 2.82 -0.46
C ASP A 9 19.26 4.30 -0.62
N LYS A 10 18.31 5.20 -0.90
CA LYS A 10 18.50 6.66 -0.93
C LYS A 10 18.05 7.23 0.40
N THR A 11 18.99 7.76 1.18
CA THR A 11 18.66 8.44 2.43
C THR A 11 18.09 9.82 2.15
N LEU A 12 16.90 10.12 2.68
CA LEU A 12 16.28 11.44 2.55
C LEU A 12 16.57 12.34 3.76
N ALA A 13 16.53 11.78 4.97
CA ALA A 13 16.81 12.53 6.19
C ALA A 13 17.35 11.60 7.30
N THR A 14 17.94 12.23 8.32
CA THR A 14 18.30 11.58 9.59
C THR A 14 17.45 12.20 10.70
N ILE A 15 16.65 11.39 11.39
CA ILE A 15 15.61 11.90 12.30
C ILE A 15 16.11 11.96 13.76
N ASN A 16 16.83 10.93 14.21
CA ASN A 16 17.32 10.77 15.59
C ASN A 16 16.21 10.66 16.65
N GLU A 17 15.00 10.29 16.23
CA GLU A 17 13.91 9.84 17.09
C GLU A 17 12.98 8.92 16.29
N CYS A 18 12.17 8.13 16.98
CA CYS A 18 11.18 7.30 16.32
C CYS A 18 10.05 8.18 15.73
N ILE A 19 9.84 8.15 14.42
CA ILE A 19 8.79 8.92 13.71
C ILE A 19 7.35 8.50 14.05
N TYR A 20 7.22 7.46 14.88
CA TYR A 20 5.95 6.85 15.23
C TYR A 20 5.58 7.09 16.70
N CYS A 21 6.53 6.91 17.62
CA CYS A 21 6.27 7.05 19.06
C CYS A 21 7.09 8.16 19.72
N SER A 22 7.93 8.87 18.96
CA SER A 22 8.85 9.91 19.45
C SER A 22 9.91 9.42 20.45
N ALA A 23 10.11 8.10 20.58
CA ALA A 23 11.16 7.56 21.43
C ALA A 23 12.55 7.94 20.90
N LYS A 24 13.43 8.43 21.78
CA LYS A 24 14.81 8.84 21.48
C LYS A 24 15.83 7.77 21.88
N GLU A 25 15.43 6.50 21.79
CA GLU A 25 16.23 5.34 22.22
C GLU A 25 17.63 5.32 21.59
N THR A 26 18.58 4.66 22.26
CA THR A 26 19.97 4.56 21.83
C THR A 26 20.17 3.74 20.55
N SER A 27 19.22 2.89 20.15
CA SER A 27 19.31 2.06 18.93
C SER A 27 18.12 2.26 18.00
N LEU A 28 18.10 3.38 17.28
CA LEU A 28 17.12 3.63 16.21
C LEU A 28 17.58 2.97 14.91
N ALA A 29 16.66 2.27 14.24
CA ALA A 29 16.89 1.68 12.94
C ALA A 29 16.61 2.67 11.81
N LYS A 30 17.06 2.32 10.60
CA LYS A 30 16.58 2.97 9.38
C LYS A 30 15.14 2.55 9.10
N GLU A 31 14.33 3.51 8.65
CA GLU A 31 12.96 3.27 8.21
C GLU A 31 12.89 3.43 6.70
N HIS A 32 12.51 2.39 5.97
CA HIS A 32 12.13 2.53 4.56
C HIS A 32 10.80 3.26 4.51
N ILE A 33 10.65 4.36 3.77
CA ILE A 33 9.35 5.07 3.66
C ILE A 33 8.35 4.18 2.94
N ILE A 34 8.71 3.73 1.73
CA ILE A 34 7.96 2.73 0.97
C ILE A 34 8.57 1.36 1.29
N PRO A 35 7.75 0.33 1.60
CA PRO A 35 8.25 -0.99 1.95
C PRO A 35 9.20 -1.53 0.87
N ARG A 36 10.33 -2.09 1.30
CA ARG A 36 11.31 -2.70 0.38
C ARG A 36 10.69 -3.82 -0.46
N SER A 37 9.70 -4.53 0.08
CA SER A 37 8.92 -5.57 -0.62
C SER A 37 8.16 -5.03 -1.84
N LEU A 38 7.80 -3.74 -1.83
CA LEU A 38 7.18 -3.00 -2.93
C LEU A 38 8.22 -2.20 -3.73
N GLY A 39 9.50 -2.52 -3.55
CA GLY A 39 10.59 -1.93 -4.31
C GLY A 39 11.00 -0.53 -3.86
N GLY A 40 10.52 -0.08 -2.70
CA GLY A 40 10.94 1.18 -2.09
C GLY A 40 12.42 1.17 -1.72
N ASN A 41 13.08 2.30 -1.97
CA ASN A 41 14.48 2.54 -1.63
C ASN A 41 14.70 3.85 -0.87
N LEU A 42 13.66 4.66 -0.65
CA LEU A 42 13.75 5.87 0.17
C LEU A 42 13.82 5.48 1.65
N VAL A 43 14.82 5.99 2.36
CA VAL A 43 15.03 5.68 3.78
C VAL A 43 15.20 6.94 4.63
N LEU A 44 14.71 6.87 5.86
CA LEU A 44 15.01 7.77 6.96
C LEU A 44 16.00 7.07 7.89
N LYS A 45 17.15 7.69 8.19
CA LYS A 45 18.13 7.16 9.15
C LYS A 45 17.70 7.49 10.57
N ASN A 46 17.99 6.57 11.50
CA ASN A 46 17.68 6.71 12.93
C ASN A 46 16.23 7.16 13.17
N ALA A 47 15.27 6.45 12.56
CA ALA A 47 13.90 6.93 12.40
C ALA A 47 12.82 5.99 12.98
N SER A 48 13.16 4.75 13.33
CA SER A 48 12.22 3.84 13.98
C SER A 48 12.86 3.07 15.13
N CYS A 49 12.18 3.01 16.28
CA CYS A 49 12.58 2.11 17.36
C CYS A 49 12.26 0.66 16.98
N LEU A 50 12.87 -0.29 17.70
CA LEU A 50 12.73 -1.72 17.42
C LEU A 50 11.26 -2.18 17.48
N ASP A 51 10.49 -1.66 18.44
CA ASP A 51 9.09 -2.05 18.63
C ASP A 51 8.19 -1.58 17.50
N CYS A 52 8.28 -0.29 17.11
CA CYS A 52 7.53 0.23 15.97
C CYS A 52 7.94 -0.47 14.67
N SER A 53 9.24 -0.75 14.48
CA SER A 53 9.74 -1.48 13.30
C SER A 53 9.16 -2.89 13.17
N LYS A 54 9.04 -3.63 14.29
CA LYS A 54 8.39 -4.96 14.30
C LYS A 54 6.92 -4.88 13.89
N ILE A 55 6.22 -3.87 14.40
CA ILE A 55 4.79 -3.69 14.13
C ILE A 55 4.56 -3.32 12.67
N THR A 56 5.27 -2.33 12.13
CA THR A 56 5.12 -1.93 10.72
C THR A 56 5.49 -3.07 9.79
N SER A 57 6.60 -3.78 10.07
CA SER A 57 7.04 -4.95 9.30
C SER A 57 5.95 -6.03 9.19
N LYS A 58 5.15 -6.24 10.24
CA LYS A 58 4.05 -7.19 10.22
C LYS A 58 2.95 -6.79 9.23
N TRP A 59 2.56 -5.52 9.23
CA TRP A 59 1.54 -5.02 8.29
C TRP A 59 2.04 -5.05 6.85
N GLU A 60 3.27 -4.57 6.64
CA GLU A 60 3.91 -4.60 5.32
C GLU A 60 4.02 -6.01 4.76
N THR A 61 4.43 -6.98 5.59
CA THR A 61 4.54 -8.38 5.18
C THR A 61 3.17 -8.93 4.82
N SER A 62 2.15 -8.70 5.65
CA SER A 62 0.78 -9.14 5.38
C SER A 62 0.24 -8.57 4.06
N VAL A 63 0.37 -7.26 3.82
CA VAL A 63 -0.03 -6.65 2.54
C VAL A 63 0.78 -7.23 1.38
N SER A 64 2.08 -7.43 1.56
CA SER A 64 2.96 -7.92 0.50
C SER A 64 2.76 -9.40 0.15
N GLU A 65 2.27 -10.21 1.10
CA GLU A 65 1.96 -11.64 0.90
C GLU A 65 0.52 -11.87 0.42
N ILE A 66 -0.44 -11.02 0.82
CA ILE A 66 -1.85 -11.18 0.45
C ILE A 66 -2.18 -10.41 -0.82
N ALA A 67 -1.87 -9.11 -0.89
CA ALA A 67 -2.29 -8.26 -1.99
C ALA A 67 -1.33 -8.27 -3.17
N TYR A 68 -0.03 -8.51 -2.94
CA TYR A 68 1.01 -8.28 -3.94
C TYR A 68 1.92 -9.48 -4.22
N LYS A 69 1.66 -10.66 -3.66
CA LYS A 69 2.58 -11.81 -3.77
C LYS A 69 2.86 -12.25 -5.20
N ILE A 70 1.80 -12.47 -5.99
CA ILE A 70 1.92 -12.93 -7.37
C ILE A 70 2.62 -11.86 -8.23
N LEU A 71 2.23 -10.59 -8.06
CA LEU A 71 2.88 -9.46 -8.73
C LEU A 71 4.37 -9.40 -8.38
N ARG A 72 4.71 -9.43 -7.09
CA ARG A 72 6.08 -9.35 -6.60
C ARG A 72 6.95 -10.45 -7.16
N ALA A 73 6.45 -11.69 -7.10
CA ALA A 73 7.16 -12.85 -7.62
C ALA A 73 7.33 -12.78 -9.14
N SER A 74 6.28 -12.42 -9.88
CA SER A 74 6.29 -12.38 -11.35
C SER A 74 7.15 -11.25 -11.90
N ALA A 75 7.15 -10.09 -11.23
CA ALA A 75 7.85 -8.89 -11.70
C ALA A 75 9.27 -8.72 -11.10
N GLY A 76 9.72 -9.69 -10.30
CA GLY A 76 11.10 -9.74 -9.78
C GLY A 76 11.39 -8.74 -8.66
N PHE A 77 10.40 -8.45 -7.81
CA PHE A 77 10.58 -7.48 -6.71
C PHE A 77 11.67 -7.90 -5.71
N PRO A 78 12.28 -6.94 -4.98
CA PRO A 78 13.25 -7.26 -3.96
C PRO A 78 12.69 -8.25 -2.91
N THR A 79 13.40 -9.35 -2.73
CA THR A 79 13.16 -10.31 -1.65
C THR A 79 14.46 -10.63 -0.94
N ARG A 80 14.40 -10.77 0.39
CA ARG A 80 15.51 -11.27 1.21
C ARG A 80 15.68 -12.78 1.09
N ARG A 81 14.65 -13.49 0.59
CA ARG A 81 14.60 -14.94 0.45
C ARG A 81 14.29 -15.32 -1.00
N PRO A 82 15.20 -15.09 -1.96
CA PRO A 82 14.95 -15.37 -3.38
C PRO A 82 14.67 -16.84 -3.67
N LYS A 83 15.23 -17.76 -2.87
CA LYS A 83 14.95 -19.20 -2.97
C LYS A 83 13.50 -19.56 -2.59
N ASN A 84 12.80 -18.68 -1.88
CA ASN A 84 11.42 -18.88 -1.42
C ASN A 84 10.41 -18.20 -2.34
N THR A 85 10.84 -17.58 -3.45
CA THR A 85 9.92 -17.04 -4.44
C THR A 85 9.09 -18.20 -5.00
N PRO A 86 7.74 -18.11 -5.01
CA PRO A 86 6.90 -19.20 -5.46
C PRO A 86 7.17 -19.51 -6.93
N LYS A 87 7.32 -20.79 -7.27
CA LYS A 87 7.39 -21.25 -8.67
C LYS A 87 6.00 -21.55 -9.23
N GLU A 88 5.06 -21.82 -8.35
CA GLU A 88 3.67 -22.15 -8.64
C GLU A 88 2.76 -21.40 -7.66
N VAL A 89 1.52 -21.17 -8.08
CA VAL A 89 0.47 -20.54 -7.29
C VAL A 89 -0.73 -21.48 -7.25
N GLN A 90 -1.26 -21.71 -6.05
CA GLN A 90 -2.44 -22.52 -5.88
C GLN A 90 -3.70 -21.70 -6.18
N PHE A 91 -4.62 -22.28 -6.95
CA PHE A 91 -5.94 -21.73 -7.20
C PHE A 91 -7.00 -22.77 -6.87
N GLU A 92 -8.14 -22.30 -6.36
CA GLU A 92 -9.36 -23.09 -6.28
C GLU A 92 -10.14 -22.91 -7.58
N VAL A 93 -10.44 -24.03 -8.22
CA VAL A 93 -11.32 -24.10 -9.38
C VAL A 93 -12.64 -24.69 -8.93
N SER A 94 -13.74 -24.02 -9.27
CA SER A 94 -15.08 -24.62 -9.18
C SER A 94 -15.49 -25.18 -10.54
N GLY A 95 -15.83 -26.47 -10.59
CA GLY A 95 -16.37 -27.17 -11.76
C GLY A 95 -17.32 -28.29 -11.32
N CYS A 96 -18.49 -28.40 -11.96
CA CYS A 96 -19.53 -29.41 -11.64
C CYS A 96 -19.91 -29.47 -10.14
N GLY A 97 -19.91 -28.32 -9.44
CA GLY A 97 -20.23 -28.24 -8.02
C GLY A 97 -19.11 -28.69 -7.07
N LYS A 98 -17.91 -29.02 -7.58
CA LYS A 98 -16.75 -29.42 -6.78
C LYS A 98 -15.66 -28.35 -6.85
N LEU A 99 -15.10 -28.02 -5.68
CA LEU A 99 -13.89 -27.22 -5.57
C LEU A 99 -12.67 -28.14 -5.66
N THR A 100 -11.78 -27.87 -6.62
CA THR A 100 -10.51 -28.58 -6.78
C THR A 100 -9.37 -27.58 -6.73
N ALA A 101 -8.37 -27.85 -5.89
CA ALA A 101 -7.16 -27.06 -5.84
C ALA A 101 -6.23 -27.46 -7.00
N ILE A 102 -5.71 -26.48 -7.72
CA ILE A 102 -4.78 -26.67 -8.83
C ILE A 102 -3.53 -25.82 -8.59
N ASN A 103 -2.36 -26.32 -9.00
CA ASN A 103 -1.12 -25.56 -8.98
C ASN A 103 -0.84 -25.05 -10.40
N VAL A 104 -0.70 -23.74 -10.54
CA VAL A 104 -0.41 -23.07 -11.81
C VAL A 104 1.00 -22.51 -11.74
N ALA A 105 1.83 -22.80 -12.75
CA ALA A 105 3.17 -22.20 -12.84
C ALA A 105 3.07 -20.67 -12.77
N LEU A 106 3.97 -20.01 -12.03
CA LEU A 106 3.92 -18.56 -11.80
C LEU A 106 3.88 -17.74 -13.12
N LYS A 107 4.58 -18.21 -14.15
CA LYS A 107 4.59 -17.59 -15.50
C LYS A 107 3.22 -17.62 -16.20
N ASP A 108 2.35 -18.54 -15.80
CA ASP A 108 1.03 -18.76 -16.37
C ASP A 108 -0.09 -18.24 -15.46
N ALA A 109 0.20 -18.01 -14.18
CA ALA A 109 -0.76 -17.47 -13.23
C ALA A 109 -1.21 -16.05 -13.63
N PRO A 110 -2.50 -15.70 -13.51
CA PRO A 110 -2.96 -14.33 -13.66
C PRO A 110 -2.33 -13.47 -12.56
N ILE A 111 -1.78 -12.31 -12.93
CA ILE A 111 -1.21 -11.40 -11.95
C ILE A 111 -2.36 -10.55 -11.41
N THR A 112 -2.88 -10.92 -10.23
CA THR A 112 -3.92 -10.15 -9.56
C THR A 112 -3.31 -9.34 -8.43
N VAL A 113 -3.81 -8.13 -8.23
CA VAL A 113 -3.49 -7.26 -7.11
C VAL A 113 -4.76 -6.74 -6.47
N LEU A 114 -4.76 -6.64 -5.14
CA LEU A 114 -5.88 -6.08 -4.40
C LEU A 114 -5.66 -4.58 -4.19
N ARG A 115 -6.71 -3.82 -4.48
CA ARG A 115 -6.69 -2.37 -4.46
C ARG A 115 -7.89 -1.83 -3.69
N PRO A 116 -7.70 -1.27 -2.48
CA PRO A 116 -8.71 -0.48 -1.83
C PRO A 116 -8.99 0.81 -2.59
N ASN A 117 -10.26 1.20 -2.66
CA ASN A 117 -10.70 2.54 -2.99
C ASN A 117 -11.33 3.18 -1.75
N TYR A 118 -11.17 4.49 -1.63
CA TYR A 118 -11.64 5.32 -0.53
C TYR A 118 -12.41 6.51 -1.11
N ALA A 119 -13.23 7.13 -0.28
CA ALA A 119 -13.89 8.38 -0.63
C ALA A 119 -12.88 9.46 -1.04
N LEU A 120 -13.33 10.44 -1.83
CA LEU A 120 -12.53 11.59 -2.21
C LEU A 120 -12.22 12.47 -0.98
N PRO A 121 -11.06 13.16 -0.96
CA PRO A 121 -10.74 14.10 0.11
C PRO A 121 -11.74 15.26 0.13
N PRO A 122 -12.00 15.88 1.31
CA PRO A 122 -12.97 16.96 1.45
C PRO A 122 -12.81 18.10 0.44
N PHE A 123 -11.56 18.50 0.14
CA PHE A 123 -11.27 19.58 -0.81
C PHE A 123 -11.54 19.24 -2.29
N LEU A 124 -11.87 17.97 -2.60
CA LEU A 124 -12.27 17.52 -3.95
C LEU A 124 -13.76 17.14 -4.03
N LYS A 125 -14.53 17.28 -2.95
CA LYS A 125 -15.97 16.91 -2.92
C LYS A 125 -16.87 17.78 -3.79
N GLU A 126 -16.37 18.86 -4.37
CA GLU A 126 -17.07 19.61 -5.42
C GLU A 126 -17.20 18.80 -6.73
N LEU A 127 -16.40 17.73 -6.88
CA LEU A 127 -16.60 16.74 -7.94
C LEU A 127 -17.76 15.81 -7.55
N PRO A 128 -18.69 15.51 -8.47
CA PRO A 128 -19.83 14.66 -8.17
C PRO A 128 -19.35 13.30 -7.64
N LEU A 129 -19.69 13.05 -6.38
CA LEU A 129 -19.48 11.80 -5.68
C LEU A 129 -20.26 10.70 -6.40
N LYS A 130 -19.57 9.68 -6.92
CA LYS A 130 -20.24 8.47 -7.42
C LYS A 130 -20.57 7.61 -6.20
N SER A 131 -21.73 6.94 -6.22
CA SER A 131 -22.26 6.07 -5.15
C SER A 131 -21.32 4.94 -4.67
N SER A 132 -20.13 4.81 -5.26
CA SER A 132 -19.01 3.96 -4.87
C SER A 132 -18.17 4.48 -3.69
N ASP A 133 -18.58 5.51 -2.95
CA ASP A 133 -17.84 6.08 -1.81
C ASP A 133 -17.74 5.17 -0.56
N MET A 134 -18.12 3.90 -0.70
CA MET A 134 -17.77 2.85 0.26
C MET A 134 -16.29 2.48 0.11
N HIS A 135 -15.68 2.00 1.19
CA HIS A 135 -14.42 1.25 1.10
C HIS A 135 -14.63 0.01 0.23
N THR A 136 -14.38 0.11 -1.07
CA THR A 136 -14.42 -1.04 -1.97
C THR A 136 -13.02 -1.63 -2.11
N VAL A 137 -12.94 -2.93 -2.30
CA VAL A 137 -11.70 -3.59 -2.68
C VAL A 137 -11.89 -4.15 -4.07
N ASP A 138 -11.13 -3.64 -5.02
CA ASP A 138 -11.09 -4.17 -6.37
C ASP A 138 -9.95 -5.18 -6.48
N ALA A 139 -10.21 -6.31 -7.13
CA ALA A 139 -9.17 -7.16 -7.66
C ALA A 139 -8.79 -6.65 -9.05
N PHE A 140 -7.65 -5.97 -9.16
CA PHE A 140 -7.13 -5.48 -10.42
C PHE A 140 -6.21 -6.53 -11.05
N GLN A 141 -6.36 -6.77 -12.35
CA GLN A 141 -5.59 -7.77 -13.08
C GLN A 141 -4.53 -7.10 -13.97
N LEU A 142 -3.33 -7.67 -13.94
CA LEU A 142 -2.14 -7.28 -14.65
C LEU A 142 -1.67 -8.42 -15.56
N PRO A 143 -0.99 -8.18 -16.69
CA PRO A 143 -0.74 -6.92 -17.42
C PRO A 143 -1.60 -6.87 -18.70
N ASP A 144 -1.18 -6.12 -19.74
CA ASP A 144 -1.66 -6.11 -21.14
C ASP A 144 -2.84 -7.07 -21.44
N PRO A 145 -4.01 -6.56 -21.90
CA PRO A 145 -5.16 -7.39 -22.28
C PRO A 145 -4.78 -8.65 -23.05
N ASP A 146 -3.76 -8.58 -23.92
CA ASP A 146 -3.28 -9.72 -24.69
C ASP A 146 -2.52 -10.75 -23.84
N GLU A 147 -1.59 -10.29 -22.99
CA GLU A 147 -0.85 -11.19 -22.09
C GLU A 147 -1.81 -11.85 -21.07
N PHE A 148 -2.79 -11.11 -20.57
CA PHE A 148 -3.84 -11.64 -19.72
C PHE A 148 -4.69 -12.68 -20.46
N THR A 149 -5.18 -12.35 -21.66
CA THR A 149 -5.97 -13.26 -22.50
C THR A 149 -5.20 -14.55 -22.77
N ASN A 150 -3.91 -14.45 -23.05
CA ASN A 150 -3.03 -15.59 -23.28
C ASN A 150 -2.83 -16.45 -22.02
N ARG A 151 -2.57 -15.85 -20.85
CA ARG A 151 -2.45 -16.59 -19.57
C ARG A 151 -3.75 -17.30 -19.22
N ARG A 152 -4.88 -16.59 -19.34
CA ARG A 152 -6.23 -17.13 -19.11
C ARG A 152 -6.57 -18.26 -20.08
N ALA A 153 -6.23 -18.12 -21.37
CA ALA A 153 -6.44 -19.16 -22.36
C ALA A 153 -5.66 -20.44 -22.05
N ARG A 154 -4.41 -20.32 -21.56
CA ARG A 154 -3.60 -21.47 -21.13
C ARG A 154 -4.23 -22.18 -19.92
N ILE A 155 -4.66 -21.43 -18.91
CA ILE A 155 -5.36 -21.99 -17.75
C ILE A 155 -6.65 -22.67 -18.18
N PHE A 156 -7.49 -22.02 -18.98
CA PHE A 156 -8.74 -22.63 -19.43
C PHE A 156 -8.53 -23.82 -20.36
N SER A 157 -7.51 -23.81 -21.22
CA SER A 157 -7.17 -24.99 -22.02
C SER A 157 -6.75 -26.16 -21.12
N TRP A 158 -5.93 -25.89 -20.11
CA TRP A 158 -5.58 -26.90 -19.11
C TRP A 158 -6.84 -27.43 -18.40
N MET A 159 -7.72 -26.54 -17.96
CA MET A 159 -8.95 -26.93 -17.27
C MET A 159 -9.85 -27.75 -18.20
N ARG A 160 -9.96 -27.40 -19.50
CA ARG A 160 -10.81 -28.13 -20.48
C ARG A 160 -10.36 -29.57 -20.64
N ASN A 161 -9.04 -29.79 -20.62
CA ASN A 161 -8.48 -31.13 -20.73
C ASN A 161 -8.66 -31.96 -19.44
N HIS A 162 -8.75 -31.32 -18.27
CA HIS A 162 -8.85 -32.01 -16.98
C HIS A 162 -10.30 -32.23 -16.52
N ASP A 163 -11.22 -31.34 -16.90
CA ASP A 163 -12.65 -31.48 -16.62
C ASP A 163 -13.45 -30.96 -17.82
N PRO A 164 -13.66 -31.78 -18.86
CA PRO A 164 -14.34 -31.34 -20.08
C PRO A 164 -15.84 -31.06 -19.89
N LYS A 165 -16.46 -31.52 -18.79
CA LYS A 165 -17.90 -31.40 -18.55
C LYS A 165 -18.31 -30.14 -17.78
N SER A 166 -17.35 -29.39 -17.24
CA SER A 166 -17.62 -28.15 -16.51
C SER A 166 -18.00 -26.99 -17.47
N GLU A 167 -19.26 -26.56 -17.39
CA GLU A 167 -19.84 -25.41 -18.12
C GLU A 167 -19.49 -24.05 -17.49
N SER A 168 -19.31 -24.00 -16.16
CA SER A 168 -18.89 -22.80 -15.42
C SER A 168 -17.60 -23.06 -14.67
N ARG A 169 -16.65 -22.13 -14.79
CA ARG A 169 -15.27 -22.24 -14.30
C ARG A 169 -14.87 -20.94 -13.61
N THR A 170 -14.96 -20.92 -12.29
CA THR A 170 -14.46 -19.80 -11.48
C THR A 170 -13.07 -20.15 -10.97
N LEU A 171 -12.12 -19.23 -11.17
CA LEU A 171 -10.78 -19.31 -10.59
C LEU A 171 -10.74 -18.39 -9.37
N LYS A 172 -10.59 -18.96 -8.18
CA LYS A 172 -10.42 -18.22 -6.93
C LYS A 172 -8.99 -18.40 -6.46
N ALA A 173 -8.23 -17.31 -6.35
CA ALA A 173 -6.93 -17.38 -5.70
C ALA A 173 -7.16 -17.71 -4.22
N THR A 174 -6.42 -18.69 -3.69
CA THR A 174 -6.41 -19.02 -2.26
C THR A 174 -5.66 -17.92 -1.51
N THR A 175 -6.24 -16.73 -1.43
CA THR A 175 -5.70 -15.64 -0.61
C THR A 175 -6.41 -15.67 0.72
N GLU A 176 -5.64 -15.60 1.82
CA GLU A 176 -6.18 -15.19 3.12
C GLU A 176 -7.03 -13.93 2.95
N SER A 177 -8.00 -13.72 3.84
CA SER A 177 -8.87 -12.55 3.77
C SER A 177 -8.04 -11.26 3.87
N PHE A 178 -8.02 -10.50 2.78
CA PHE A 178 -7.32 -9.23 2.73
C PHE A 178 -8.00 -8.24 3.67
N LYS A 179 -7.25 -7.82 4.68
CA LYS A 179 -7.72 -6.85 5.68
C LYS A 179 -7.38 -5.45 5.20
N VAL A 180 -8.39 -4.70 4.75
CA VAL A 180 -8.25 -3.29 4.31
C VAL A 180 -7.47 -2.47 5.33
N GLY A 181 -7.77 -2.61 6.63
CA GLY A 181 -7.04 -1.92 7.70
C GLY A 181 -5.53 -2.18 7.77
N THR A 182 -5.04 -3.31 7.25
CA THR A 182 -3.59 -3.56 7.17
C THR A 182 -2.96 -2.75 6.03
N PHE A 183 -3.67 -2.63 4.90
CA PHE A 183 -3.25 -1.80 3.79
C PHE A 183 -3.30 -0.31 4.16
N GLU A 184 -4.36 0.14 4.81
CA GLU A 184 -4.46 1.51 5.29
C GLU A 184 -3.31 1.87 6.23
N ARG A 185 -2.97 1.00 7.19
CA ARG A 185 -1.81 1.21 8.07
C ARG A 185 -0.50 1.32 7.30
N MET A 186 -0.33 0.55 6.23
CA MET A 186 0.82 0.68 5.34
C MET A 186 0.83 2.04 4.62
N ILE A 187 -0.31 2.50 4.10
CA ILE A 187 -0.43 3.82 3.45
C ILE A 187 -0.16 4.95 4.45
N VAL A 188 -0.75 4.90 5.65
CA VAL A 188 -0.50 5.86 6.73
C VAL A 188 0.99 5.89 7.08
N LYS A 189 1.61 4.72 7.22
CA LYS A 189 3.04 4.59 7.47
C LYS A 189 3.89 5.25 6.38
N ILE A 190 3.55 5.03 5.09
CA ILE A 190 4.24 5.69 3.97
C ILE A 190 4.06 7.20 4.06
N GLY A 191 2.83 7.67 4.30
CA GLY A 191 2.50 9.09 4.41
C GLY A 191 3.23 9.80 5.56
N ILE A 192 3.30 9.18 6.74
CA ILE A 192 4.10 9.64 7.89
C ILE A 192 5.56 9.81 7.46
N GLY A 193 6.17 8.77 6.86
CA GLY A 193 7.55 8.82 6.43
C GLY A 193 7.83 9.93 5.41
N LEU A 194 6.92 10.16 4.47
CA LEU A 194 7.01 11.25 3.49
C LEU A 194 6.95 12.63 4.14
N ILE A 195 6.00 12.83 5.06
CA ILE A 195 5.85 14.12 5.76
C ILE A 195 7.07 14.39 6.65
N TRP A 196 7.56 13.39 7.40
CA TRP A 196 8.79 13.54 8.19
C TRP A 196 10.02 13.83 7.32
N ALA A 197 10.08 13.30 6.09
CA ALA A 197 11.15 13.60 5.14
C ALA A 197 11.08 15.04 4.62
N ALA A 198 9.87 15.58 4.45
CA ALA A 198 9.63 16.90 3.88
C ALA A 198 9.69 18.02 4.94
N ASP A 199 9.11 17.80 6.12
CA ASP A 199 9.02 18.78 7.20
C ASP A 199 8.96 18.08 8.58
N SER A 200 10.13 17.78 9.13
CA SER A 200 10.24 17.10 10.43
C SER A 200 9.77 17.98 11.59
N GLU A 201 9.85 19.31 11.49
CA GLU A 201 9.44 20.20 12.57
C GLU A 201 7.91 20.26 12.67
N PHE A 202 7.21 20.38 11.54
CA PHE A 202 5.76 20.19 11.49
C PHE A 202 5.36 18.81 12.02
N ALA A 203 6.07 17.76 11.59
CA ALA A 203 5.75 16.40 11.99
C ALA A 203 5.87 16.18 13.50
N LYS A 204 6.91 16.73 14.12
CA LYS A 204 7.08 16.75 15.59
C LYS A 204 5.98 17.55 16.26
N ALA A 205 5.70 18.76 15.78
CA ALA A 205 4.69 19.64 16.37
C ALA A 205 3.30 19.00 16.40
N GLN A 206 2.94 18.27 15.34
CA GLN A 206 1.68 17.54 15.24
C GLN A 206 1.72 16.14 15.87
N SER A 207 2.85 15.73 16.46
CA SER A 207 3.06 14.37 16.98
C SER A 207 2.68 13.28 15.96
N ILE A 208 2.99 13.53 14.68
CA ILE A 208 2.62 12.64 13.57
C ILE A 208 3.16 11.24 13.86
N GLY A 209 2.28 10.26 13.69
CA GLY A 209 2.61 8.84 13.81
C GLY A 209 2.22 8.21 15.12
N LYS A 210 1.97 8.99 16.19
CA LYS A 210 1.48 8.42 17.46
C LYS A 210 0.16 7.69 17.25
N ASP A 211 -0.76 8.27 16.47
CA ASP A 211 -2.07 7.70 16.16
C ASP A 211 -2.02 6.33 15.46
N LEU A 212 -0.92 6.01 14.76
CA LEU A 212 -0.74 4.70 14.13
C LEU A 212 -0.60 3.57 15.19
N PHE A 213 -0.23 3.91 16.43
CA PHE A 213 0.14 2.97 17.50
C PHE A 213 -0.58 3.20 18.85
N LEU A 214 -1.40 4.25 18.99
CA LEU A 214 -2.03 4.63 20.28
C LEU A 214 -3.05 3.62 20.84
N THR A 215 -3.33 2.49 20.18
CA THR A 215 -4.20 1.44 20.74
C THR A 215 -3.51 0.07 20.72
N LYS A 216 -2.50 -0.10 21.60
CA LYS A 216 -1.90 -1.42 21.90
C LYS A 216 -2.97 -2.49 22.24
N ASP A 217 -4.09 -2.09 22.84
CA ASP A 217 -5.18 -2.99 23.26
C ASP A 217 -6.22 -3.31 22.17
N GLU A 218 -6.29 -2.55 21.08
CA GLU A 218 -7.22 -2.84 19.96
C GLU A 218 -6.57 -3.66 18.84
N MET A 219 -5.27 -3.93 18.94
CA MET A 219 -4.55 -4.72 17.95
C MET A 219 -4.90 -6.21 17.97
N TYR A 220 -5.59 -6.71 19.02
CA TYR A 220 -5.82 -8.14 19.23
C TYR A 220 -7.15 -8.57 19.91
N ASP A 221 -8.16 -7.71 20.07
CA ASP A 221 -9.40 -8.17 20.69
C ASP A 221 -10.39 -8.72 19.65
N ARG A 222 -10.64 -10.04 19.70
CA ARG A 222 -11.67 -10.75 18.90
C ARG A 222 -13.08 -10.58 19.48
N GLY A 223 -13.26 -9.81 20.55
CA GLY A 223 -14.53 -9.57 21.24
C GLY A 223 -15.27 -8.31 20.77
N THR A 224 -16.14 -8.50 19.79
CA THR A 224 -17.45 -7.87 19.53
C THR A 224 -17.78 -6.39 19.75
N ASP A 225 -16.95 -5.49 20.29
CA ASP A 225 -17.45 -4.11 20.55
C ASP A 225 -16.44 -2.94 20.54
N LYS A 226 -15.28 -3.06 19.90
CA LYS A 226 -14.23 -2.02 19.98
C LYS A 226 -13.97 -1.26 18.67
N LYS A 227 -13.74 0.05 18.85
CA LYS A 227 -13.53 1.07 17.82
C LYS A 227 -12.54 0.55 16.78
N ARG A 228 -13.03 0.30 15.56
CA ARG A 228 -12.14 -0.01 14.44
C ARG A 228 -11.27 1.21 14.20
N PHE A 229 -9.96 0.99 14.08
CA PHE A 229 -9.08 1.94 13.41
C PHE A 229 -9.61 2.12 11.99
N VAL A 230 -10.40 3.17 11.78
CA VAL A 230 -10.87 3.63 10.48
C VAL A 230 -10.10 4.91 10.22
N PRO A 231 -8.99 4.86 9.48
CA PRO A 231 -8.24 6.05 9.16
C PRO A 231 -9.12 6.94 8.28
N LYS A 232 -9.75 7.94 8.89
CA LYS A 232 -10.59 8.96 8.23
C LYS A 232 -9.81 9.87 7.28
N ASN A 233 -8.50 9.71 7.26
CA ASN A 233 -7.54 10.57 6.59
C ASN A 233 -6.84 9.88 5.41
N VAL A 234 -7.34 8.74 4.95
CA VAL A 234 -6.88 8.09 3.73
C VAL A 234 -7.94 8.22 2.65
N PHE A 235 -7.54 8.72 1.49
CA PHE A 235 -8.41 8.95 0.34
C PHE A 235 -7.81 8.29 -0.90
N SER A 236 -8.61 8.08 -1.93
CA SER A 236 -8.12 7.66 -3.25
C SER A 236 -8.67 8.54 -4.33
N VAL A 237 -7.82 9.01 -5.23
CA VAL A 237 -8.20 9.80 -6.40
C VAL A 237 -7.79 9.07 -7.67
N ALA A 238 -8.47 9.38 -8.79
CA ALA A 238 -8.12 8.82 -10.08
C ALA A 238 -6.64 9.10 -10.41
N SER A 239 -5.97 8.12 -11.00
CA SER A 239 -4.58 8.26 -11.45
C SER A 239 -4.47 9.39 -12.45
N THR A 240 -3.57 10.35 -12.23
CA THR A 240 -3.19 11.36 -13.23
C THR A 240 -1.82 11.01 -13.81
N ASP A 241 -1.57 11.44 -15.05
CA ASP A 241 -0.29 11.24 -15.74
C ASP A 241 0.79 12.15 -15.14
N ALA A 242 1.36 11.72 -14.02
CA ALA A 242 2.59 12.30 -13.46
C ALA A 242 3.74 11.30 -13.63
N LEU A 243 4.87 11.80 -14.16
CA LEU A 243 6.13 11.06 -14.33
C LEU A 243 6.83 10.95 -12.97
N GLU A 244 6.86 9.72 -12.44
CA GLU A 244 7.69 9.33 -11.31
C GLU A 244 8.33 7.97 -11.61
N ASN A 245 9.23 7.47 -10.76
CA ASN A 245 10.02 6.27 -11.08
C ASN A 245 9.15 5.03 -11.35
N GLU A 246 9.78 3.95 -11.85
CA GLU A 246 9.02 2.80 -12.32
C GLU A 246 8.11 2.13 -11.29
N ARG A 247 8.39 2.30 -10.00
CA ARG A 247 7.77 1.49 -8.93
C ARG A 247 6.82 2.27 -8.06
N TYR A 248 7.04 3.56 -7.87
CA TYR A 248 6.19 4.38 -7.03
C TYR A 248 6.29 5.85 -7.43
N ALA A 249 5.23 6.55 -7.08
CA ALA A 249 5.11 7.99 -7.16
C ALA A 249 4.78 8.51 -5.74
N ALA A 250 5.47 9.52 -5.23
CA ALA A 250 5.14 10.13 -3.95
C ALA A 250 5.51 11.62 -3.88
N SER A 251 4.59 12.43 -3.37
CA SER A 251 4.79 13.86 -3.12
C SER A 251 4.11 14.31 -1.83
N VAL A 252 4.58 15.44 -1.29
CA VAL A 252 3.95 16.10 -0.14
C VAL A 252 3.54 17.51 -0.56
N PHE A 253 2.33 17.91 -0.19
CA PHE A 253 1.83 19.27 -0.44
C PHE A 253 0.92 19.72 0.70
N SER A 254 0.67 21.02 0.80
CA SER A 254 -0.28 21.58 1.77
C SER A 254 -1.49 22.17 1.05
N LYS A 255 -2.65 22.07 1.69
CA LYS A 255 -3.92 22.61 1.18
C LYS A 255 -4.68 23.29 2.31
N GLN A 256 -5.18 24.48 2.04
CA GLN A 256 -6.10 25.17 2.95
C GLN A 256 -7.48 24.51 2.88
N GLU A 257 -8.03 24.14 4.04
CA GLU A 257 -9.36 23.56 4.21
C GLU A 257 -10.14 24.37 5.24
N GLY A 258 -10.92 25.34 4.76
CA GLY A 258 -11.54 26.33 5.63
C GLY A 258 -10.48 27.13 6.38
N ALA A 259 -10.48 27.07 7.71
CA ALA A 259 -9.52 27.79 8.57
C ALA A 259 -8.22 27.00 8.84
N GLU A 260 -8.12 25.74 8.39
CA GLU A 260 -7.00 24.86 8.70
C GLU A 260 -6.08 24.67 7.50
N LEU A 261 -4.77 24.61 7.76
CA LEU A 261 -3.78 24.16 6.78
C LEU A 261 -3.54 22.65 6.99
N ALA A 262 -3.92 21.84 6.01
CA ALA A 262 -3.68 20.41 6.01
C ALA A 262 -2.48 20.06 5.12
N HIS A 263 -1.66 19.12 5.58
CA HIS A 263 -0.59 18.51 4.79
C HIS A 263 -1.08 17.18 4.21
N TYR A 264 -0.66 16.88 3.00
CA TYR A 264 -1.04 15.71 2.25
C TYR A 264 0.19 14.99 1.75
N ALA A 265 0.22 13.67 1.90
CA ALA A 265 1.13 12.80 1.18
C ALA A 265 0.35 12.09 0.07
N ALA A 266 0.68 12.39 -1.18
CA ALA A 266 0.20 11.65 -2.34
C ALA A 266 1.11 10.45 -2.59
N ILE A 267 0.52 9.27 -2.78
CA ILE A 267 1.22 8.00 -2.87
C ILE A 267 0.60 7.18 -3.99
N ARG A 268 1.36 6.90 -5.04
CA ARG A 268 1.00 5.90 -6.06
C ARG A 268 1.95 4.73 -5.94
N ILE A 269 1.39 3.55 -5.73
CA ILE A 269 2.14 2.30 -5.77
C ILE A 269 1.97 1.74 -7.18
N PHE A 270 3.08 1.52 -7.88
CA PHE A 270 3.11 1.05 -9.27
C PHE A 270 2.47 2.02 -10.29
N PRO A 271 3.06 3.20 -10.56
CA PRO A 271 2.44 4.25 -11.37
C PRO A 271 2.13 3.83 -12.83
N HIS A 272 2.84 2.83 -13.37
CA HIS A 272 2.59 2.29 -14.71
C HIS A 272 1.42 1.31 -14.78
N ILE A 273 0.89 0.96 -13.63
CA ILE A 273 -0.30 0.15 -13.47
C ILE A 273 -1.36 1.14 -13.02
N VAL A 274 -2.55 1.14 -13.60
CA VAL A 274 -3.63 2.13 -13.32
C VAL A 274 -4.14 1.99 -11.86
N PHE A 275 -3.29 2.34 -10.91
CA PHE A 275 -3.54 2.42 -9.48
C PHE A 275 -3.91 3.86 -9.14
N PRO A 276 -4.89 4.05 -8.24
CA PRO A 276 -5.26 5.35 -7.75
C PRO A 276 -4.08 5.94 -7.00
N THR A 277 -4.10 7.26 -6.92
CA THR A 277 -3.26 7.97 -5.98
C THR A 277 -3.94 7.90 -4.63
N TYR A 278 -3.26 7.31 -3.66
CA TYR A 278 -3.66 7.35 -2.26
C TYR A 278 -3.20 8.67 -1.66
N LEU A 279 -4.12 9.39 -1.02
CA LEU A 279 -3.80 10.61 -0.29
C LEU A 279 -3.89 10.30 1.21
N TYR A 280 -2.80 10.52 1.94
CA TYR A 280 -2.81 10.56 3.39
C TYR A 280 -2.83 12.02 3.85
N ARG A 281 -3.89 12.42 4.54
CA ARG A 281 -4.05 13.76 5.14
C ARG A 281 -3.47 13.76 6.56
N CYS A 282 -2.61 14.72 6.82
CA CYS A 282 -2.17 15.08 8.16
C CYS A 282 -2.51 16.54 8.44
N GLY A 283 -3.26 16.81 9.48
CA GLY A 283 -3.67 18.17 9.83
C GLY A 283 -4.77 18.13 10.87
N ALA A 284 -4.69 19.05 11.83
CA ALA A 284 -5.44 19.02 13.08
C ALA A 284 -6.94 18.83 12.84
N THR A 285 -7.53 17.79 13.43
CA THR A 285 -8.90 17.94 13.92
C THR A 285 -8.78 18.62 15.28
N GLY A 286 -8.59 19.93 15.28
CA GLY A 286 -8.58 20.79 16.48
C GLY A 286 -7.25 20.93 17.22
N GLY A 287 -6.63 22.12 17.13
CA GLY A 287 -5.72 22.62 18.16
C GLY A 287 -4.36 23.15 17.67
N THR A 288 -4.30 24.47 17.49
CA THR A 288 -3.10 25.36 17.53
C THR A 288 -2.08 25.37 16.38
N ARG A 289 -2.31 26.36 15.49
CA ARG A 289 -1.38 27.24 14.73
C ARG A 289 0.10 26.84 14.62
N LEU A 290 0.55 26.62 13.38
CA LEU A 290 1.86 27.05 12.89
C LEU A 290 1.69 27.66 11.49
N SER A 291 1.98 28.96 11.35
CA SER A 291 2.06 29.66 10.07
C SER A 291 3.45 29.44 9.47
N ALA A 292 3.54 28.65 8.40
CA ALA A 292 4.77 28.53 7.60
C ALA A 292 4.75 29.55 6.45
N LYS A 293 5.73 30.48 6.47
CA LYS A 293 6.05 31.37 5.35
C LYS A 293 6.73 30.55 4.25
N TYR A 294 6.21 30.59 3.03
CA TYR A 294 6.84 29.98 1.87
C TYR A 294 8.05 30.82 1.41
N TYR A 295 9.19 30.18 1.22
CA TYR A 295 10.24 30.63 0.32
C TYR A 295 9.97 30.00 -1.04
N SER A 296 9.79 30.82 -2.08
CA SER A 296 9.96 30.38 -3.45
C SER A 296 11.44 30.31 -3.76
N SER A 297 11.85 29.31 -4.55
CA SER A 297 12.97 29.50 -5.45
C SER A 297 12.53 29.07 -6.82
N GLU A 298 12.45 30.07 -7.71
CA GLU A 298 12.41 29.91 -9.14
C GLU A 298 13.71 29.23 -9.61
N ASN A 299 13.55 28.16 -10.41
CA ASN A 299 14.12 27.99 -11.75
C ASN A 299 13.68 26.63 -12.31
#